data_AF-A0A6N1DNK5-F1
#
_entry.id   AF-A0A6N1DNK5-F1
#
_cell.length_a   1.000
_cell.length_b   1.000
_cell.length_c   1.000
_cell.angle_alpha   90.00
_cell.angle_beta   90.00
_cell.angle_gamma   90.00
#
_symmetry.space_group_name_H-M   'P 1'
#
loop_
_entity.id
_entity.type
_entity.pdbx_description
1 polymer ?
#
loop_
_entity_poly.entity_id
_entity_poly.type
_entity_poly.pdbx_seq_one_letter_code
_entity_poly.pdbx_strand_id
1 'polypeptide(L)'
;MKRSIIHNTLATMATAITLAFGSTAHANEEPPCPFDESRSGLCGYYHSQISPAEAYVNAILNRGNATRPSDGPVILDVRSTPEYKAGHPKHAYNIPYPFIYQHCEERHPDGACAGGGARILQDDTAFVTYVQNLVPDKDTPIYMLCRTGVRSVAASNLLTDAGYTHVRNIWEGFVGIYLTAPKVQEDGTIAVQAVDLNHDGVLDDRDKNGWRYHYGLPYETRLLPHLIYKDMAYLYDWD
;
A
#
# COMPACT_ATOMS: atom_id res chain seq x y z
N MET A 1 -11.23 -17.17 89.30
CA MET A 1 -10.27 -16.21 88.72
C MET A 1 -9.05 -16.98 88.21
N LYS A 2 -8.77 -16.85 86.90
CA LYS A 2 -7.65 -17.39 86.09
C LYS A 2 -7.18 -18.83 86.41
N ARG A 3 -7.53 -19.78 85.54
CA ARG A 3 -6.83 -21.09 85.45
C ARG A 3 -6.08 -21.22 84.13
N SER A 4 -4.81 -21.56 84.30
CA SER A 4 -3.75 -21.69 83.30
C SER A 4 -3.95 -22.90 82.40
N ILE A 5 -3.55 -22.73 81.14
CA ILE A 5 -3.46 -23.74 80.10
C ILE A 5 -2.07 -24.39 80.18
N ILE A 6 -1.98 -25.72 80.04
CA ILE A 6 -0.74 -26.42 79.70
C ILE A 6 -1.03 -27.36 78.52
N HIS A 7 -0.10 -27.35 77.58
CA HIS A 7 -0.14 -27.93 76.25
C HIS A 7 0.11 -29.43 76.26
N ASN A 8 -0.40 -30.14 75.24
CA ASN A 8 0.23 -31.38 74.79
C ASN A 8 0.25 -31.44 73.26
N THR A 9 1.48 -31.59 72.74
CA THR A 9 1.89 -31.66 71.35
C THR A 9 1.53 -33.00 70.70
N LEU A 10 1.08 -32.96 69.44
CA LEU A 10 1.14 -34.11 68.53
C LEU A 10 1.67 -33.65 67.17
N ALA A 11 2.72 -34.32 66.71
CA ALA A 11 3.45 -34.04 65.48
C ALA A 11 2.65 -34.47 64.24
N THR A 12 2.68 -33.64 63.19
CA THR A 12 2.15 -33.97 61.86
C THR A 12 3.27 -33.89 60.82
N MET A 13 3.50 -35.02 60.14
CA MET A 13 4.44 -35.17 59.02
C MET A 13 4.05 -34.25 57.86
N ALA A 14 5.05 -33.55 57.31
CA ALA A 14 4.93 -32.74 56.12
C ALA A 14 5.00 -33.61 54.85
N THR A 15 4.03 -33.45 53.95
CA THR A 15 4.12 -33.92 52.57
C THR A 15 4.21 -32.69 51.66
N ALA A 16 5.35 -32.50 51.02
CA ALA A 16 5.57 -31.40 50.09
C ALA A 16 4.86 -31.71 48.76
N ILE A 17 3.81 -30.95 48.44
CA ILE A 17 3.17 -30.95 47.13
C ILE A 17 3.84 -29.85 46.30
N THR A 18 4.68 -30.25 45.36
CA THR A 18 5.27 -29.35 44.36
C THR A 18 4.20 -29.01 43.33
N LEU A 19 3.60 -27.82 43.43
CA LEU A 19 2.72 -27.26 42.41
C LEU A 19 3.56 -26.85 41.19
N ALA A 20 3.54 -27.67 40.14
CA ALA A 20 4.03 -27.27 38.83
C ALA A 20 3.02 -26.27 38.23
N PHE A 21 3.35 -24.98 38.25
CA PHE A 21 2.65 -23.97 37.47
C PHE A 21 3.00 -24.19 36.00
N GLY A 22 2.11 -24.88 35.27
CA GLY A 22 2.14 -24.89 33.82
C GLY A 22 1.78 -23.50 33.31
N SER A 23 2.78 -22.75 32.84
CA SER A 23 2.56 -21.52 32.08
C SER A 23 1.94 -21.88 30.73
N THR A 24 0.63 -21.72 30.59
CA THR A 24 0.00 -21.66 29.28
C THR A 24 0.45 -20.37 28.62
N ALA A 25 1.35 -20.47 27.65
CA ALA A 25 1.63 -19.38 26.74
C ALA A 25 0.32 -19.06 26.00
N HIS A 26 -0.32 -17.95 26.36
CA HIS A 26 -1.35 -17.36 25.51
C HIS A 26 -0.62 -16.91 24.24
N ALA A 27 -0.86 -17.61 23.14
CA ALA A 27 -0.58 -17.06 21.83
C ALA A 27 -1.41 -15.77 21.74
N ASN A 28 -0.75 -14.61 21.76
CA ASN A 28 -1.42 -13.35 21.46
C ASN A 28 -1.98 -13.50 20.04
N GLU A 29 -3.30 -13.50 19.91
CA GLU A 29 -3.96 -13.41 18.60
C GLU A 29 -3.43 -12.15 17.92
N GLU A 30 -2.72 -12.33 16.80
CA GLU A 30 -2.26 -11.22 15.98
C GLU A 30 -3.49 -10.38 15.59
N PRO A 31 -3.46 -9.05 15.75
CA PRO A 31 -4.62 -8.22 15.47
C PRO A 31 -5.11 -8.48 14.03
N PRO A 32 -6.44 -8.51 13.80
CA PRO A 32 -6.98 -8.85 12.50
C PRO A 32 -6.48 -7.86 11.45
N CYS A 33 -5.94 -8.39 10.36
CA CYS A 33 -5.46 -7.66 9.20
C CYS A 33 -6.60 -6.81 8.60
N PRO A 34 -6.60 -5.46 8.76
CA PRO A 34 -7.75 -4.66 8.33
C PRO A 34 -7.97 -4.71 6.82
N PHE A 35 -6.87 -4.70 6.07
CA PHE A 35 -6.84 -4.96 4.65
C PHE A 35 -5.84 -6.10 4.39
N ASP A 36 -6.36 -7.31 4.16
CA ASP A 36 -5.57 -8.45 3.75
C ASP A 36 -5.18 -8.32 2.28
N GLU A 37 -3.95 -7.87 2.05
CA GLU A 37 -3.40 -7.68 0.73
C GLU A 37 -2.69 -8.95 0.30
N SER A 38 -3.48 -9.99 0.00
CA SER A 38 -3.01 -11.32 -0.43
C SER A 38 -1.97 -11.31 -1.56
N ARG A 39 -1.98 -10.27 -2.41
CA ARG A 39 -0.98 -10.07 -3.49
C ARG A 39 0.38 -9.56 -2.99
N SER A 40 0.41 -8.91 -1.83
CA SER A 40 1.60 -8.32 -1.22
C SER A 40 2.14 -9.14 -0.05
N GLY A 41 1.29 -9.94 0.60
CA GLY A 41 1.60 -10.61 1.87
C GLY A 41 1.71 -9.64 3.06
N LEU A 42 1.33 -8.37 2.87
CA LEU A 42 1.31 -7.34 3.91
C LEU A 42 -0.13 -7.09 4.37
N CYS A 43 -0.25 -6.68 5.63
CA CYS A 43 -1.48 -6.09 6.13
C CYS A 43 -1.49 -4.58 5.91
N GLY A 44 -2.58 -4.06 5.36
CA GLY A 44 -2.83 -2.62 5.32
C GLY A 44 -3.45 -2.14 6.63
N TYR A 45 -2.83 -1.13 7.25
CA TYR A 45 -3.30 -0.50 8.49
C TYR A 45 -3.74 0.96 8.31
N TYR A 46 -3.75 1.43 7.07
CA TYR A 46 -4.21 2.75 6.68
C TYR A 46 -5.74 2.89 6.73
N HIS A 47 -6.29 4.10 6.51
CA HIS A 47 -7.70 4.40 6.75
C HIS A 47 -8.68 3.55 5.92
N SER A 48 -8.47 3.45 4.60
CA SER A 48 -9.36 2.68 3.70
C SER A 48 -8.79 2.52 2.29
N GLN A 49 -9.38 1.64 1.47
CA GLN A 49 -9.16 1.66 0.03
C GLN A 49 -9.97 2.79 -0.66
N ILE A 50 -9.58 3.15 -1.88
CA ILE A 50 -10.32 4.06 -2.76
C ILE A 50 -10.21 3.61 -4.22
N SER A 51 -11.30 3.66 -4.98
CA SER A 51 -11.26 3.35 -6.40
C SER A 51 -10.56 4.46 -7.20
N PRO A 52 -9.95 4.16 -8.38
CA PRO A 52 -9.41 5.18 -9.27
C PRO A 52 -10.44 6.27 -9.63
N ALA A 53 -11.70 5.88 -9.86
CA ALA A 53 -12.77 6.81 -10.24
C ALA A 53 -13.09 7.80 -9.10
N GLU A 54 -13.22 7.32 -7.86
CA GLU A 54 -13.47 8.19 -6.70
C GLU A 54 -12.25 9.09 -6.44
N ALA A 55 -11.03 8.55 -6.53
CA ALA A 55 -9.80 9.33 -6.41
C ALA A 55 -9.71 10.44 -7.46
N TYR A 56 -10.08 10.16 -8.71
CA TYR A 56 -10.16 11.16 -9.78
C TYR A 56 -11.16 12.28 -9.46
N VAL A 57 -12.39 11.93 -9.04
CA VAL A 57 -13.40 12.92 -8.68
C VAL A 57 -12.88 13.82 -7.56
N ASN A 58 -12.33 13.22 -6.49
CA ASN A 58 -11.96 13.95 -5.29
C ASN A 58 -10.67 14.77 -5.45
N ALA A 59 -9.62 14.21 -6.05
CA ALA A 59 -8.29 14.84 -6.09
C ALA A 59 -8.04 15.65 -7.37
N ILE A 60 -8.82 15.45 -8.44
CA ILE A 60 -8.59 16.11 -9.73
C ILE A 60 -9.80 16.94 -10.12
N LEU A 61 -10.98 16.33 -10.27
CA LEU A 61 -12.16 17.03 -10.76
C LEU A 61 -12.61 18.14 -9.80
N ASN A 62 -12.75 17.81 -8.51
CA ASN A 62 -13.14 18.76 -7.47
C ASN A 62 -12.04 19.79 -7.15
N ARG A 63 -10.76 19.42 -7.34
CA ARG A 63 -9.62 20.32 -7.12
C ARG A 63 -9.54 21.41 -8.19
N GLY A 64 -9.99 21.13 -9.41
CA GLY A 64 -9.97 22.09 -10.52
C GLY A 64 -8.55 22.55 -10.87
N ASN A 65 -8.29 23.85 -10.77
CA ASN A 65 -7.00 24.47 -11.07
C ASN A 65 -6.12 24.70 -9.83
N ALA A 66 -6.57 24.31 -8.64
CA ALA A 66 -5.77 24.45 -7.44
C ALA A 66 -4.58 23.48 -7.47
N THR A 67 -3.40 23.97 -7.09
CA THR A 67 -2.13 23.22 -7.25
C THR A 67 -1.40 22.96 -5.94
N ARG A 68 -1.84 23.54 -4.81
CA ARG A 68 -1.16 23.32 -3.53
C ARG A 68 -1.69 22.06 -2.86
N PRO A 69 -0.85 21.32 -2.11
CA PRO A 69 -1.29 20.20 -1.31
C PRO A 69 -2.44 20.54 -0.36
N SER A 70 -2.41 21.74 0.24
CA SER A 70 -3.44 22.23 1.16
C SER A 70 -4.81 22.50 0.52
N ASP A 71 -4.91 22.51 -0.81
CA ASP A 71 -6.15 22.86 -1.51
C ASP A 71 -7.09 21.66 -1.74
N GLY A 72 -6.75 20.47 -1.22
CA GLY A 72 -7.59 19.27 -1.33
C GLY A 72 -6.79 17.97 -1.26
N PRO A 73 -7.43 16.82 -1.54
CA PRO A 73 -6.76 15.53 -1.52
C PRO A 73 -5.51 15.48 -2.41
N VAL A 74 -4.48 14.80 -1.92
CA VAL A 74 -3.18 14.66 -2.60
C VAL A 74 -3.02 13.23 -3.10
N ILE A 75 -2.69 13.05 -4.38
CA ILE A 75 -2.24 11.74 -4.88
C ILE A 75 -0.73 11.66 -4.73
N LEU A 76 -0.24 10.64 -4.02
CA LEU A 76 1.17 10.30 -3.94
C LEU A 76 1.44 9.06 -4.80
N ASP A 77 2.21 9.24 -5.86
CA ASP A 77 2.60 8.18 -6.78
C ASP A 77 3.98 7.62 -6.39
N VAL A 78 3.99 6.44 -5.80
CA VAL A 78 5.22 5.79 -5.32
C VAL A 78 5.92 4.94 -6.38
N ARG A 79 5.48 5.02 -7.64
CA ARG A 79 6.17 4.36 -8.75
C ARG A 79 7.50 5.05 -9.04
N SER A 80 8.30 4.42 -9.88
CA SER A 80 9.52 5.04 -10.39
C SER A 80 9.23 6.22 -11.32
N THR A 81 10.18 7.15 -11.47
CA THR A 81 10.02 8.29 -12.40
C THR A 81 9.75 7.86 -13.84
N PRO A 82 10.37 6.79 -14.40
CA PRO A 82 10.00 6.31 -15.73
C PRO A 82 8.55 5.80 -15.82
N GLU A 83 8.05 5.11 -14.79
CA GLU A 83 6.64 4.72 -14.73
C GLU A 83 5.71 5.95 -14.66
N TYR A 84 6.11 6.96 -13.89
CA TYR A 84 5.40 8.23 -13.76
C TYR A 84 5.41 9.01 -15.09
N LYS A 85 6.55 9.09 -15.78
CA LYS A 85 6.73 9.72 -17.10
C LYS A 85 5.87 9.05 -18.19
N ALA A 86 5.74 7.73 -18.14
CA ALA A 86 4.87 6.97 -19.06
C ALA A 86 3.38 7.31 -18.89
N GLY A 87 3.00 7.88 -17.74
CA GLY A 87 1.68 8.43 -17.47
C GLY A 87 1.41 8.51 -15.99
N HIS A 88 0.76 9.58 -15.53
CA HIS A 88 0.38 9.77 -14.12
C HIS A 88 -0.87 10.64 -13.98
N PRO A 89 -1.66 10.49 -12.89
CA PRO A 89 -2.77 11.40 -12.63
C PRO A 89 -2.30 12.85 -12.52
N LYS A 90 -3.10 13.77 -13.07
CA LYS A 90 -2.83 15.20 -12.95
C LYS A 90 -2.68 15.60 -11.46
N HIS A 91 -1.70 16.45 -11.17
CA HIS A 91 -1.34 16.91 -9.81
C HIS A 91 -0.81 15.84 -8.84
N ALA A 92 -0.57 14.59 -9.29
CA ALA A 92 0.09 13.61 -8.45
C ALA A 92 1.54 14.04 -8.14
N TYR A 93 2.03 13.72 -6.94
CA TYR A 93 3.44 13.89 -6.59
C TYR A 93 4.13 12.54 -6.70
N ASN A 94 5.21 12.46 -7.47
CA ASN A 94 6.03 11.27 -7.56
C ASN A 94 7.05 11.20 -6.43
N ILE A 95 6.94 10.18 -5.57
CA ILE A 95 7.86 9.92 -4.46
C ILE A 95 8.15 8.42 -4.42
N PRO A 96 9.15 7.93 -5.17
CA PRO A 96 9.36 6.50 -5.37
C PRO A 96 9.61 5.73 -4.05
N TYR A 97 8.90 4.62 -3.89
CA TYR A 97 8.97 3.73 -2.73
C TYR A 97 8.52 2.29 -3.13
N PRO A 98 9.10 1.20 -2.57
CA PRO A 98 10.19 1.13 -1.58
C PRO A 98 11.59 1.23 -2.21
N PHE A 99 11.66 1.57 -3.50
CA PHE A 99 12.93 1.67 -4.20
C PHE A 99 12.87 2.70 -5.32
N ILE A 100 14.06 3.14 -5.69
CA ILE A 100 14.37 3.97 -6.85
C ILE A 100 15.07 3.08 -7.88
N TYR A 101 14.68 3.17 -9.15
CA TYR A 101 15.42 2.48 -10.22
C TYR A 101 16.68 3.26 -10.56
N GLN A 102 17.80 2.54 -10.61
CA GLN A 102 19.07 3.08 -11.08
C GLN A 102 19.29 2.78 -12.56
N HIS A 103 19.01 1.55 -12.99
CA HIS A 103 19.15 1.14 -14.38
C HIS A 103 18.14 0.06 -14.73
N CYS A 104 17.63 0.12 -15.95
CA CYS A 104 16.76 -0.89 -16.52
C CYS A 104 17.05 -1.05 -18.02
N GLU A 105 17.40 -2.26 -18.44
CA GLU A 105 17.68 -2.55 -19.86
C GLU A 105 16.41 -2.48 -20.71
N GLU A 106 15.32 -3.09 -20.24
CA GLU A 106 14.06 -3.20 -20.98
C GLU A 106 12.87 -2.76 -20.14
N ARG A 107 12.09 -1.82 -20.69
CA ARG A 107 10.88 -1.28 -20.04
C ARG A 107 9.62 -1.69 -20.79
N HIS A 108 8.59 -1.98 -20.01
CA HIS A 108 7.23 -2.08 -20.52
C HIS A 108 6.72 -0.70 -20.98
N PRO A 109 5.66 -0.64 -21.81
CA PRO A 109 5.07 0.63 -22.28
C PRO A 109 4.49 1.54 -21.18
N ASP A 110 4.38 1.04 -19.95
CA ASP A 110 3.98 1.79 -18.76
C ASP A 110 5.17 2.27 -17.92
N GLY A 111 6.40 2.12 -18.45
CA GLY A 111 7.65 2.54 -17.81
C GLY A 111 8.19 1.56 -16.78
N ALA A 112 7.47 0.48 -16.42
CA ALA A 112 7.95 -0.50 -15.46
C ALA A 112 9.11 -1.32 -16.05
N CYS A 113 10.09 -1.67 -15.22
CA CYS A 113 11.22 -2.47 -15.67
C CYS A 113 10.84 -3.94 -15.79
N ALA A 114 10.99 -4.53 -16.99
CA ALA A 114 10.55 -5.90 -17.28
C ALA A 114 11.34 -6.95 -16.49
N GLY A 115 12.66 -6.76 -16.37
CA GLY A 115 13.56 -7.65 -15.62
C GLY A 115 13.75 -7.28 -14.15
N GLY A 116 12.94 -6.37 -13.60
CA GLY A 116 13.08 -5.91 -12.22
C GLY A 116 14.20 -4.91 -11.97
N GLY A 117 15.26 -4.86 -12.79
CA GLY A 117 16.28 -3.80 -12.86
C GLY A 117 17.14 -3.62 -11.61
N ALA A 118 18.16 -2.76 -11.72
CA ALA A 118 18.97 -2.34 -10.57
C ALA A 118 18.19 -1.33 -9.71
N ARG A 119 18.12 -1.58 -8.40
CA ARG A 119 17.29 -0.82 -7.45
C ARG A 119 18.13 -0.30 -6.30
N ILE A 120 17.87 0.96 -5.92
CA ILE A 120 18.33 1.56 -4.67
C ILE A 120 17.14 1.53 -3.72
N LEU A 121 17.32 0.97 -2.52
CA LEU A 121 16.28 1.00 -1.50
C LEU A 121 16.00 2.45 -1.09
N GLN A 122 14.74 2.81 -1.00
CA GLN A 122 14.33 4.08 -0.42
C GLN A 122 14.31 3.92 1.10
N ASP A 123 14.92 4.86 1.81
CA ASP A 123 14.89 4.86 3.27
C ASP A 123 13.50 5.28 3.78
N ASP A 124 12.95 4.52 4.72
CA ASP A 124 11.61 4.75 5.26
C ASP A 124 11.50 6.12 5.94
N THR A 125 12.53 6.52 6.70
CA THR A 125 12.54 7.81 7.42
C THR A 125 12.66 8.97 6.44
N ALA A 126 13.50 8.85 5.42
CA ALA A 126 13.64 9.84 4.36
C ALA A 126 12.34 10.01 3.57
N PHE A 127 11.67 8.91 3.21
CA PHE A 127 10.37 8.93 2.55
C PHE A 127 9.32 9.68 3.39
N VAL A 128 9.15 9.29 4.66
CA VAL A 128 8.18 9.93 5.57
C VAL A 128 8.50 11.40 5.77
N THR A 129 9.78 11.75 5.98
CA THR A 129 10.22 13.14 6.17
C THR A 129 9.92 13.99 4.95
N TYR A 130 10.15 13.46 3.75
CA TYR A 130 9.83 14.16 2.50
C TYR A 130 8.32 14.43 2.39
N VAL A 131 7.48 13.44 2.71
CA VAL A 131 6.02 13.60 2.70
C VAL A 131 5.56 14.61 3.75
N GLN A 132 6.13 14.60 4.97
CA GLN A 132 5.81 15.58 6.02
C GLN A 132 6.14 17.02 5.63
N ASN A 133 7.23 17.24 4.90
CA ASN A 133 7.57 18.56 4.38
C ASN A 133 6.61 19.00 3.26
N LEU A 134 6.12 18.06 2.44
CA LEU A 134 5.20 18.34 1.34
C LEU A 134 3.75 18.56 1.83
N VAL A 135 3.29 17.73 2.77
CA VAL A 135 1.93 17.69 3.31
C VAL A 135 2.00 17.79 4.84
N PRO A 136 2.26 18.99 5.39
CA PRO A 136 2.50 19.15 6.83
C PRO A 136 1.24 18.93 7.69
N ASP A 137 0.05 19.15 7.11
CA ASP A 137 -1.22 18.86 7.78
C ASP A 137 -1.55 17.37 7.64
N LYS A 138 -1.49 16.65 8.76
CA LYS A 138 -1.68 15.20 8.84
C LYS A 138 -3.13 14.75 8.60
N ASP A 139 -4.08 15.68 8.66
CA ASP A 139 -5.47 15.43 8.33
C ASP A 139 -5.77 15.65 6.83
N THR A 140 -4.78 16.08 6.03
CA THR A 140 -4.94 16.16 4.57
C THR A 140 -5.19 14.76 4.00
N PRO A 141 -6.26 14.52 3.22
CA PRO A 141 -6.47 13.24 2.58
C PRO A 141 -5.35 12.90 1.59
N ILE A 142 -4.73 11.73 1.75
CA ILE A 142 -3.65 11.24 0.88
C ILE A 142 -4.13 9.97 0.19
N TYR A 143 -4.08 9.96 -1.14
CA TYR A 143 -4.39 8.81 -1.97
C TYR A 143 -3.09 8.21 -2.52
N MET A 144 -2.71 7.07 -1.99
CA MET A 144 -1.48 6.39 -2.36
C MET A 144 -1.67 5.59 -3.63
N LEU A 145 -0.81 5.79 -4.62
CA LEU A 145 -0.86 5.15 -5.92
C LEU A 145 0.44 4.40 -6.18
N CYS A 146 0.33 3.17 -6.66
CA CYS A 146 1.44 2.52 -7.36
C CYS A 146 0.97 1.91 -8.68
N ARG A 147 1.74 0.98 -9.26
CA ARG A 147 1.38 0.35 -10.53
C ARG A 147 0.14 -0.53 -10.44
N THR A 148 0.03 -1.35 -9.39
CA THR A 148 -1.02 -2.38 -9.24
C THR A 148 -1.67 -2.40 -7.86
N GLY A 149 -1.39 -1.41 -7.01
CA GLY A 149 -1.89 -1.29 -5.62
C GLY A 149 -1.01 -1.91 -4.53
N VAL A 150 -0.03 -2.76 -4.88
CA VAL A 150 0.77 -3.55 -3.91
C VAL A 150 1.85 -2.73 -3.19
N ARG A 151 2.71 -2.00 -3.92
CA ARG A 151 3.81 -1.21 -3.31
C ARG A 151 3.29 -0.10 -2.39
N SER A 152 2.12 0.43 -2.72
CA SER A 152 1.49 1.53 -2.00
C SER A 152 0.96 1.12 -0.62
N VAL A 153 0.80 -0.17 -0.33
CA VAL A 153 0.43 -0.68 1.01
C VAL A 153 1.49 -0.31 2.04
N ALA A 154 2.75 -0.65 1.79
CA ALA A 154 3.86 -0.36 2.69
C ALA A 154 4.05 1.16 2.89
N ALA A 155 4.01 1.95 1.80
CA ALA A 155 4.07 3.40 1.89
C ALA A 155 2.91 3.99 2.72
N SER A 156 1.70 3.44 2.56
CA SER A 156 0.52 3.90 3.31
C SER A 156 0.63 3.60 4.80
N ASN A 157 1.17 2.43 5.16
CA ASN A 157 1.43 2.07 6.55
C ASN A 157 2.46 3.02 7.19
N LEU A 158 3.56 3.32 6.50
CA LEU A 158 4.56 4.27 7.00
C LEU A 158 3.96 5.65 7.32
N LEU A 159 3.08 6.16 6.45
CA LEU A 159 2.40 7.44 6.73
C LEU A 159 1.40 7.32 7.87
N THR A 160 0.70 6.20 7.98
CA THR A 160 -0.22 5.96 9.10
C THR A 160 0.53 5.93 10.43
N ASP A 161 1.66 5.23 10.48
CA ASP A 161 2.56 5.19 11.66
C ASP A 161 3.14 6.58 11.98
N ALA A 162 3.37 7.40 10.95
CA ALA A 162 3.79 8.79 11.09
C ALA A 162 2.65 9.73 11.56
N GLY A 163 1.43 9.22 11.73
CA GLY A 163 0.26 9.91 12.29
C GLY A 163 -0.66 10.56 11.26
N TYR A 164 -0.55 10.22 9.97
CA TYR A 164 -1.55 10.61 8.98
C TYR A 164 -2.83 9.78 9.16
N THR A 165 -3.97 10.45 9.26
CA THR A 165 -5.25 9.83 9.66
C THR A 165 -6.14 9.47 8.47
N HIS A 166 -5.89 10.07 7.30
CA HIS A 166 -6.72 9.95 6.10
C HIS A 166 -5.97 9.40 4.89
N VAL A 167 -5.08 8.43 5.13
CA VAL A 167 -4.34 7.72 4.07
C VAL A 167 -5.23 6.65 3.45
N ARG A 168 -5.49 6.75 2.14
CA ARG A 168 -6.25 5.75 1.38
C ARG A 168 -5.40 5.17 0.25
N ASN A 169 -5.53 3.88 -0.02
CA ASN A 169 -4.77 3.24 -1.09
C ASN A 169 -5.63 3.06 -2.35
N ILE A 170 -5.09 3.43 -3.51
CA ILE A 170 -5.72 3.17 -4.82
C ILE A 170 -5.34 1.74 -5.21
N TRP A 171 -6.16 0.77 -4.81
CA TRP A 171 -5.83 -0.66 -4.88
C TRP A 171 -5.68 -1.19 -6.31
N GLU A 172 -6.47 -0.67 -7.24
CA GLU A 172 -6.36 -1.01 -8.65
C GLU A 172 -5.09 -0.42 -9.28
N GLY A 173 -4.45 0.56 -8.62
CA GLY A 173 -3.23 1.19 -9.11
C GLY A 173 -3.40 1.94 -10.43
N PHE A 174 -2.28 2.35 -11.01
CA PHE A 174 -2.28 3.09 -12.28
C PHE A 174 -2.53 2.17 -13.48
N VAL A 175 -1.93 0.99 -13.48
CA VAL A 175 -2.02 -0.02 -14.56
C VAL A 175 -3.01 -1.11 -14.19
N GLY A 176 -2.99 -1.58 -12.95
CA GLY A 176 -3.87 -2.63 -12.47
C GLY A 176 -3.53 -4.03 -12.96
N ILE A 177 -4.50 -4.92 -12.77
CA ILE A 177 -4.39 -6.34 -13.10
C ILE A 177 -5.54 -6.77 -14.00
N TYR A 178 -5.38 -7.93 -14.62
CA TYR A 178 -6.51 -8.64 -15.19
C TYR A 178 -7.40 -9.12 -14.05
N LEU A 179 -8.68 -8.76 -14.09
CA LEU A 179 -9.68 -9.43 -13.27
C LEU A 179 -9.89 -10.84 -13.81
N THR A 180 -10.19 -11.78 -12.92
CA THR A 180 -10.42 -13.17 -13.29
C THR A 180 -11.80 -13.62 -12.83
N ALA A 181 -12.41 -14.52 -13.60
CA ALA A 181 -13.70 -15.10 -13.29
C ALA A 181 -13.72 -16.60 -13.63
N PRO A 182 -14.53 -17.41 -12.92
CA PRO A 182 -14.79 -18.78 -13.32
C PRO A 182 -15.52 -18.84 -14.66
N LYS A 183 -15.01 -19.64 -15.59
CA LYS A 183 -15.61 -19.89 -16.91
C LYS A 183 -15.81 -21.39 -17.13
N VAL A 184 -17.02 -21.76 -17.54
CA VAL A 184 -17.34 -23.14 -17.93
C VAL A 184 -16.74 -23.40 -19.31
N GLN A 185 -15.97 -24.49 -19.42
CA GLN A 185 -15.34 -24.95 -20.66
C GLN A 185 -16.29 -25.86 -21.45
N GLU A 186 -15.94 -26.16 -22.70
CA GLU A 186 -16.75 -27.03 -23.58
C GLU A 186 -16.96 -28.44 -23.02
N ASP A 187 -16.00 -28.95 -22.24
CA ASP A 187 -16.07 -30.25 -21.57
C ASP A 187 -16.86 -30.22 -20.23
N GLY A 188 -17.43 -29.07 -19.88
CA GLY A 188 -18.20 -28.86 -18.66
C GLY A 188 -17.35 -28.54 -17.42
N THR A 189 -16.02 -28.50 -17.52
CA THR A 189 -15.15 -28.10 -16.40
C THR A 189 -15.18 -26.59 -16.14
N ILE A 190 -14.77 -26.15 -14.95
CA ILE A 190 -14.67 -24.73 -14.61
C ILE A 190 -13.20 -24.35 -14.50
N ALA A 191 -12.77 -23.34 -15.25
CA ALA A 191 -11.44 -22.76 -15.17
C ALA A 191 -11.53 -21.27 -14.82
N VAL A 192 -10.64 -20.79 -13.95
CA VAL A 192 -10.50 -19.35 -13.68
C VAL A 192 -9.68 -18.74 -14.81
N GLN A 193 -10.27 -17.78 -15.52
CA GLN A 193 -9.63 -17.11 -16.66
C GLN A 193 -9.73 -15.60 -16.50
N ALA A 194 -8.82 -14.88 -17.16
CA ALA A 194 -8.91 -13.43 -17.24
C ALA A 194 -10.19 -13.01 -17.98
N VAL A 195 -10.78 -11.92 -17.50
CA VAL A 195 -11.98 -11.31 -18.07
C VAL A 195 -11.53 -10.29 -19.12
N ASP A 196 -12.06 -10.42 -20.33
CA ASP A 196 -12.08 -9.35 -21.33
C ASP A 196 -13.04 -8.26 -20.80
N LEU A 197 -12.47 -7.25 -20.13
CA LEU A 197 -13.24 -6.23 -19.43
C LEU A 197 -13.86 -5.24 -20.40
N ASN A 198 -13.21 -4.98 -21.53
CA ASN A 198 -13.70 -4.02 -22.51
C ASN A 198 -14.61 -4.66 -23.58
N HIS A 199 -14.74 -5.99 -23.60
CA HIS A 199 -15.58 -6.79 -24.49
C HIS A 199 -15.24 -6.62 -25.98
N ASP A 200 -13.97 -6.45 -26.32
CA ASP A 200 -13.52 -6.34 -27.72
C ASP A 200 -13.07 -7.69 -28.33
N GLY A 201 -13.09 -8.77 -27.55
CA GLY A 201 -12.71 -10.11 -27.95
C GLY A 201 -11.21 -10.37 -27.93
N VAL A 202 -10.39 -9.40 -27.49
CA VAL A 202 -8.92 -9.49 -27.43
C VAL A 202 -8.45 -9.21 -26.01
N LEU A 203 -7.96 -10.24 -25.33
CA LEU A 203 -7.37 -10.07 -24.00
C LEU A 203 -6.00 -9.37 -24.08
N ASP A 204 -5.95 -8.11 -23.67
CA ASP A 204 -4.70 -7.32 -23.60
C ASP A 204 -4.69 -6.28 -22.47
N ASP A 205 -3.66 -5.43 -22.44
CA ASP A 205 -3.48 -4.46 -21.34
C ASP A 205 -4.68 -3.51 -21.14
N ARG A 206 -5.52 -3.31 -22.15
CA ARG A 206 -6.76 -2.52 -22.07
C ARG A 206 -7.81 -3.17 -21.16
N ASP A 207 -7.67 -4.45 -20.84
CA ASP A 207 -8.51 -5.19 -19.89
C ASP A 207 -7.99 -5.14 -18.46
N LYS A 208 -6.91 -4.42 -18.20
CA LYS A 208 -6.48 -4.20 -16.82
C LYS A 208 -7.37 -3.19 -16.14
N ASN A 209 -7.72 -3.47 -14.89
CA ASN A 209 -8.63 -2.66 -14.11
C ASN A 209 -7.99 -1.38 -13.51
N GLY A 210 -6.81 -0.94 -13.94
CA GLY A 210 -6.16 0.25 -13.37
C GLY A 210 -6.66 1.58 -13.93
N TRP A 211 -6.23 2.68 -13.32
CA TRP A 211 -6.53 4.06 -13.72
C TRP A 211 -6.47 4.30 -15.23
N ARG A 212 -5.37 3.86 -15.87
CA ARG A 212 -5.04 4.13 -17.27
C ARG A 212 -5.93 3.40 -18.27
N TYR A 213 -6.31 2.15 -17.96
CA TYR A 213 -6.82 1.21 -18.95
C TYR A 213 -8.34 1.14 -18.93
N HIS A 214 -8.95 0.10 -18.34
CA HIS A 214 -10.40 -0.08 -18.40
C HIS A 214 -11.18 1.12 -17.85
N TYR A 215 -10.68 1.78 -16.78
CA TYR A 215 -11.31 2.99 -16.27
C TYR A 215 -11.18 4.22 -17.19
N GLY A 216 -10.18 4.24 -18.08
CA GLY A 216 -9.99 5.30 -19.08
C GLY A 216 -9.82 6.70 -18.49
N LEU A 217 -9.29 6.82 -17.27
CA LEU A 217 -9.23 8.10 -16.57
C LEU A 217 -8.10 8.99 -17.14
N PRO A 218 -8.29 10.31 -17.22
CA PRO A 218 -7.27 11.22 -17.70
C PRO A 218 -5.96 11.10 -16.93
N TYR A 219 -4.84 11.19 -17.64
CA TYR A 219 -3.50 11.21 -17.10
C TYR A 219 -2.59 12.12 -17.94
N GLU A 220 -1.49 12.57 -17.37
CA GLU A 220 -0.48 13.40 -18.01
C GLU A 220 0.82 12.61 -18.18
N THR A 221 1.63 12.98 -19.17
CA THR A 221 2.99 12.44 -19.37
C THR A 221 4.06 13.52 -19.14
N ARG A 222 3.64 14.77 -18.98
CA ARG A 222 4.54 15.90 -18.76
C ARG A 222 5.09 15.86 -17.35
N LEU A 223 6.41 15.79 -17.24
CA LEU A 223 7.11 15.93 -15.98
C LEU A 223 7.16 17.39 -15.53
N LEU A 224 6.65 17.68 -14.33
CA LEU A 224 6.76 18.97 -13.69
C LEU A 224 7.78 18.88 -12.55
N PRO A 225 8.90 19.63 -12.57
CA PRO A 225 9.99 19.47 -11.60
C PRO A 225 9.59 19.64 -10.13
N HIS A 226 8.50 20.34 -9.84
CA HIS A 226 8.00 20.52 -8.47
C HIS A 226 7.11 19.37 -7.98
N LEU A 227 6.75 18.42 -8.85
CA LEU A 227 5.96 17.23 -8.54
C LEU A 227 6.80 15.96 -8.48
N ILE A 228 8.12 16.03 -8.66
CA ILE A 228 9.00 14.86 -8.72
C ILE A 228 9.94 14.88 -7.52
N TYR A 229 10.27 13.69 -7.02
CA TYR A 229 11.24 13.48 -5.96
C TYR A 229 12.62 14.05 -6.32
N LYS A 230 12.95 15.18 -5.69
CA LYS A 230 14.12 15.99 -6.07
C LYS A 230 15.46 15.38 -5.63
N ASP A 231 15.48 14.71 -4.48
CA ASP A 231 16.72 14.27 -3.84
C ASP A 231 17.48 13.26 -4.71
N MET A 232 16.75 12.52 -5.55
CA MET A 232 17.31 11.53 -6.48
C MET A 232 16.96 11.84 -7.94
N ALA A 233 16.57 13.09 -8.23
CA ALA A 233 16.18 13.50 -9.58
C ALA A 233 17.30 13.26 -10.61
N TYR A 234 18.55 13.40 -10.19
CA TYR A 234 19.75 13.20 -11.02
C TYR A 234 19.94 11.77 -11.52
N LEU A 235 19.26 10.78 -10.92
CA LEU A 235 19.28 9.40 -11.41
C LEU A 235 18.30 9.16 -12.54
N TYR A 236 17.32 10.04 -12.75
CA TYR A 236 16.26 9.85 -13.75
C TYR A 236 16.57 10.48 -15.11
N ASP A 237 17.66 11.24 -15.23
CA ASP A 237 18.15 11.79 -16.51
C ASP A 237 18.81 10.72 -17.40
N TRP A 238 19.09 9.52 -16.85
CA TRP A 238 19.86 8.47 -17.52
C TRP A 238 19.00 7.45 -18.28
N ASP A 239 17.66 7.57 -18.25
CA ASP A 239 16.69 6.67 -18.90
C ASP A 239 15.77 7.38 -19.92
#